data_AF-A0A1H0DHV6-F1
#
_entry.id   AF-A0A1H0DHV6-F1
#
_cell.length_a   1.000
_cell.length_b   1.000
_cell.length_c   1.000
_cell.angle_alpha   90.00
_cell.angle_beta   90.00
_cell.angle_gamma   90.00
#
_symmetry.space_group_name_H-M   'P 1'
#
loop_
_entity.id
_entity.type
_entity.pdbx_description
1 polymer ?
#
loop_
_entity_poly.entity_id
_entity_poly.type
_entity_poly.pdbx_seq_one_letter_code
_entity_poly.pdbx_strand_id
1 'polypeptide(L)'
;MERERVGQPGFDRIVEALVHRMYDASAHVEVVNGRGGDDGIDIKVTNGSRMRIFQLKYYLDGFPTASFKGRRKSIKGSFARATKHRPWEWILVAPSTLTTAERKFVTSLAAGQSVRIQVWDRAQLDGLMATHADLDQLYETAKVYRQERALLMGGTRDVRARVAALGRQVDGLDDHWTVDFARQGETVVHTLRGKHPRAHQVSPVEISLTGNGPLAPELAKAVRRSLGFGLPEEVVLPRGAVESLTVSGPEWLTASHQDVEVPWRPAEMAPGAETEVEVVFLDGRQVTASYPGTLRHLGRGSIGRSVDVELAGGCMQLMIPDHADAPASLRFTFSLEGLEPAAALRLLRIHQRIVAGGAFHVRARAGVISGGDLPAKPEAARKEAAELRRYLEDLEVVQRHCEQYFPIPAELAPVDRITLRAARLLIDGHCVISPFMPSARFILNGQDSPVLRALLSGEPHAVRVECEEFAITLAGRRLDLGPVLFFHPRVTADDAQQALAALDSGHGDGQVVTVRPANKEHFRLQLQSATTRDEPVPAPLALPGFPEPR
;
A
#
# COMPACT_ATOMS: atom_id res chain seq x y z
N MET A 1 -22.00 -0.51 -61.52
CA MET A 1 -22.89 0.14 -60.54
C MET A 1 -22.19 -0.03 -59.20
N GLU A 2 -21.76 0.96 -58.43
CA GLU A 2 -22.42 2.26 -58.18
C GLU A 2 -21.46 3.32 -57.55
N ARG A 3 -20.32 3.64 -58.19
CA ARG A 3 -19.39 4.70 -57.69
C ARG A 3 -19.96 6.12 -57.73
N GLU A 4 -21.03 6.32 -58.49
CA GLU A 4 -21.80 7.57 -58.56
C GLU A 4 -22.58 7.85 -57.27
N ARG A 5 -22.91 6.82 -56.45
CA ARG A 5 -23.63 6.99 -55.18
C ARG A 5 -22.75 7.08 -53.93
N VAL A 6 -21.47 6.70 -54.03
CA VAL A 6 -20.53 6.64 -52.89
C VAL A 6 -19.98 8.03 -52.51
N GLY A 7 -20.05 9.01 -53.44
CA GLY A 7 -19.52 10.35 -53.26
C GLY A 7 -17.98 10.41 -53.19
N GLN A 8 -17.42 11.61 -53.21
CA GLN A 8 -15.96 11.81 -53.17
C GLN A 8 -15.28 11.13 -51.96
N PRO A 9 -15.76 11.27 -50.70
CA PRO A 9 -15.07 10.67 -49.55
C PRO A 9 -15.01 9.14 -49.59
N GLY A 10 -16.04 8.48 -50.12
CA GLY A 10 -16.02 7.02 -50.24
C GLY A 10 -15.21 6.54 -51.46
N PHE A 11 -15.17 7.31 -52.55
CA PHE A 11 -14.24 7.07 -53.65
C PHE A 11 -12.79 7.13 -53.16
N ASP A 12 -12.44 8.15 -52.37
CA ASP A 12 -11.10 8.31 -51.84
C ASP A 12 -10.69 7.12 -50.96
N ARG A 13 -11.56 6.70 -50.02
CA ARG A 13 -11.32 5.53 -49.16
C ARG A 13 -11.13 4.22 -49.92
N ILE A 14 -11.91 4.00 -50.99
CA ILE A 14 -11.79 2.78 -51.81
C ILE A 14 -10.44 2.76 -52.52
N VAL A 15 -10.04 3.89 -53.10
CA VAL A 15 -8.74 4.00 -53.78
C VAL A 15 -7.58 3.88 -52.80
N GLU A 16 -7.68 4.48 -51.61
CA GLU A 16 -6.71 4.32 -50.52
C GLU A 16 -6.52 2.86 -50.12
N ALA A 17 -7.62 2.15 -49.84
CA ALA A 17 -7.58 0.73 -49.48
C ALA A 17 -7.00 -0.13 -50.60
N LEU A 18 -7.35 0.16 -51.86
CA LEU A 18 -6.83 -0.53 -53.03
C LEU A 18 -5.32 -0.31 -53.19
N VAL A 19 -4.85 0.94 -53.10
CA VAL A 19 -3.41 1.27 -53.21
C VAL A 19 -2.63 0.65 -52.05
N HIS A 20 -3.16 0.68 -50.83
CA HIS A 20 -2.55 0.01 -49.69
C HIS A 20 -2.42 -1.49 -49.97
N ARG A 21 -3.50 -2.15 -50.40
CA ARG A 21 -3.49 -3.59 -50.70
C ARG A 21 -2.48 -3.96 -51.79
N MET A 22 -2.36 -3.14 -52.82
CA MET A 22 -1.45 -3.40 -53.95
C MET A 22 0.03 -3.24 -53.59
N TYR A 23 0.37 -2.31 -52.67
CA TYR A 23 1.75 -1.89 -52.47
C TYR A 23 2.31 -2.19 -51.07
N ASP A 24 1.49 -2.45 -50.05
CA ASP A 24 1.92 -2.63 -48.66
C ASP A 24 2.98 -3.74 -48.48
N ALA A 25 2.90 -4.81 -49.27
CA ALA A 25 3.90 -5.88 -49.25
C ALA A 25 5.27 -5.48 -49.83
N SER A 26 5.38 -4.35 -50.56
CA SER A 26 6.56 -4.00 -51.36
C SER A 26 7.01 -2.53 -51.26
N ALA A 27 6.23 -1.67 -50.61
CA ALA A 27 6.48 -0.24 -50.52
C ALA A 27 5.78 0.36 -49.31
N HIS A 28 6.28 1.50 -48.84
CA HIS A 28 5.59 2.28 -47.81
C HIS A 28 4.50 3.15 -48.44
N VAL A 29 3.27 3.02 -47.95
CA VAL A 29 2.09 3.77 -48.43
C VAL A 29 1.69 4.81 -47.37
N GLU A 30 1.61 6.07 -47.79
CA GLU A 30 1.26 7.22 -46.95
C GLU A 30 0.06 7.95 -47.58
N VAL A 31 -1.05 8.02 -46.84
CA VAL A 31 -2.23 8.80 -47.23
C VAL A 31 -2.11 10.21 -46.63
N VAL A 32 -2.11 11.24 -47.48
CA VAL A 32 -1.85 12.63 -47.06
C VAL A 32 -3.17 13.34 -46.81
N ASN A 33 -3.42 13.75 -45.56
CA ASN A 33 -4.63 14.47 -45.20
C ASN A 33 -4.49 15.97 -45.53
N GLY A 34 -5.15 16.42 -46.60
CA GLY A 34 -5.02 17.78 -47.17
C GLY A 34 -5.59 18.96 -46.35
N ARG A 35 -5.81 18.82 -45.03
CA ARG A 35 -6.20 19.93 -44.14
C ARG A 35 -4.99 20.87 -43.92
N GLY A 36 -4.78 21.82 -44.83
CA GLY A 36 -3.70 22.82 -44.72
C GLY A 36 -3.20 23.38 -46.05
N GLY A 37 -3.67 22.85 -47.19
CA GLY A 37 -3.18 23.16 -48.53
C GLY A 37 -2.67 21.89 -49.20
N ASP A 38 -3.15 21.59 -50.41
CA ASP A 38 -2.71 20.38 -51.12
C ASP A 38 -1.32 20.63 -51.73
N ASP A 39 -0.34 19.80 -51.39
CA ASP A 39 0.96 19.71 -52.08
C ASP A 39 0.85 18.95 -53.43
N GLY A 40 -0.38 18.72 -53.91
CA GLY A 40 -0.66 17.90 -55.09
C GLY A 40 -0.50 16.40 -54.84
N ILE A 41 -0.63 15.96 -53.59
CA ILE A 41 -0.41 14.57 -53.16
C ILE A 41 -1.61 14.15 -52.32
N ASP A 42 -2.34 13.12 -52.78
CA ASP A 42 -3.39 12.49 -51.98
C ASP A 42 -2.88 11.17 -51.40
N ILE A 43 -2.13 10.37 -52.18
CA ILE A 43 -1.43 9.17 -51.69
C ILE A 43 0.00 9.15 -52.21
N LYS A 44 0.94 8.82 -51.35
CA LYS A 44 2.37 8.71 -51.66
C LYS A 44 2.83 7.28 -51.39
N VAL A 45 3.46 6.67 -52.38
CA VAL A 45 4.01 5.31 -52.28
C VAL A 45 5.51 5.37 -52.51
N THR A 46 6.29 4.96 -51.51
CA THR A 46 7.75 5.05 -51.54
C THR A 46 8.36 3.65 -51.52
N ASN A 47 9.15 3.33 -52.55
CA ASN A 47 9.92 2.10 -52.62
C ASN A 47 11.39 2.45 -52.88
N GLY A 48 12.21 2.39 -51.82
CA GLY A 48 13.58 2.88 -51.84
C GLY A 48 13.64 4.37 -52.23
N SER A 49 14.45 4.70 -53.24
CA SER A 49 14.57 6.06 -53.78
C SER A 49 13.47 6.45 -54.79
N ARG A 50 12.56 5.53 -55.15
CA ARG A 50 11.48 5.79 -56.11
C ARG A 50 10.20 6.15 -55.37
N MET A 51 9.67 7.32 -55.69
CA MET A 51 8.39 7.81 -55.15
C MET A 51 7.32 7.82 -56.25
N ARG A 52 6.15 7.26 -55.95
CA ARG A 52 4.93 7.39 -56.75
C ARG A 52 3.95 8.27 -56.02
N ILE A 53 3.31 9.17 -56.75
CA ILE A 53 2.26 10.04 -56.22
C ILE A 53 0.96 9.73 -56.94
N PHE A 54 -0.09 9.43 -56.18
CA PHE A 54 -1.46 9.32 -56.67
C PHE A 54 -2.19 10.61 -56.33
N GLN A 55 -2.80 11.20 -57.36
CA GLN A 55 -3.73 12.32 -57.22
C GLN A 55 -5.12 11.83 -57.63
N LEU A 56 -6.04 11.89 -56.69
CA LEU A 56 -7.43 11.55 -56.82
C LEU A 56 -8.21 12.80 -57.26
N LYS A 57 -8.94 12.69 -58.36
CA LYS A 57 -9.85 13.73 -58.85
C LYS A 57 -11.22 13.12 -59.11
N TYR A 58 -12.15 13.37 -58.21
CA TYR A 58 -13.53 12.90 -58.33
C TYR A 58 -14.31 13.74 -59.35
N TYR A 59 -14.12 13.42 -60.64
CA TYR A 59 -14.88 13.99 -61.75
C TYR A 59 -15.65 12.88 -62.46
N LEU A 60 -16.97 12.86 -62.28
CA LEU A 60 -17.85 11.84 -62.87
C LEU A 60 -18.01 12.01 -64.39
N ASP A 61 -18.04 13.26 -64.87
CA ASP A 61 -18.22 13.59 -66.30
C ASP A 61 -16.90 13.87 -67.04
N GLY A 62 -15.75 13.48 -66.46
CA GLY A 62 -14.44 13.81 -67.02
C GLY A 62 -14.11 15.31 -66.98
N PHE A 63 -13.33 15.78 -67.96
CA PHE A 63 -12.82 17.16 -68.05
C PHE A 63 -12.62 17.62 -69.53
N PRO A 64 -13.72 17.77 -70.30
CA PRO A 64 -13.65 18.12 -71.72
C PRO A 64 -13.22 19.57 -71.96
N THR A 65 -12.66 19.83 -73.15
CA THR A 65 -11.97 21.09 -73.51
C THR A 65 -12.90 22.33 -73.51
N ALA A 66 -14.16 22.16 -73.91
CA ALA A 66 -15.09 23.28 -74.14
C ALA A 66 -15.79 23.77 -72.86
N SER A 67 -16.13 22.87 -71.92
CA SER A 67 -17.09 23.18 -70.84
C SER A 67 -16.51 23.18 -69.43
N PHE A 68 -15.26 22.74 -69.22
CA PHE A 68 -14.70 22.57 -67.87
C PHE A 68 -13.22 23.00 -67.75
N LYS A 69 -12.90 24.22 -68.21
CA LYS A 69 -11.54 24.82 -68.11
C LYS A 69 -10.95 24.79 -66.69
N GLY A 70 -11.80 24.89 -65.66
CA GLY A 70 -11.39 24.82 -64.24
C GLY A 70 -10.80 23.48 -63.82
N ARG A 71 -11.33 22.35 -64.31
CA ARG A 71 -10.87 20.99 -63.94
C ARG A 71 -9.48 20.72 -64.50
N ARG A 72 -9.23 21.06 -65.77
CA ARG A 72 -7.88 20.95 -66.38
C ARG A 72 -6.86 21.88 -65.70
N LYS A 73 -7.26 23.09 -65.31
CA LYS A 73 -6.43 24.00 -64.52
C LYS A 73 -6.08 23.41 -63.15
N SER A 74 -7.04 22.77 -62.48
CA SER A 74 -6.83 22.08 -61.20
C SER A 74 -5.85 20.91 -61.33
N ILE A 75 -6.04 20.04 -62.33
CA ILE A 75 -5.14 18.90 -62.60
C ILE A 75 -3.72 19.40 -62.89
N LYS A 76 -3.56 20.41 -63.76
CA LYS A 76 -2.25 21.01 -64.06
C LYS A 76 -1.60 21.61 -62.81
N GLY A 77 -2.39 22.24 -61.94
CA GLY A 77 -1.93 22.79 -60.66
C GLY A 77 -1.43 21.71 -59.70
N SER A 78 -2.20 20.63 -59.53
CA SER A 78 -1.81 19.48 -58.70
C SER A 78 -0.53 18.83 -59.24
N PHE A 79 -0.42 18.60 -60.54
CA PHE A 79 0.79 18.06 -61.15
C PHE A 79 2.01 18.96 -60.89
N ALA A 80 1.90 20.27 -61.12
CA ALA A 80 3.00 21.20 -60.89
C ALA A 80 3.47 21.25 -59.42
N ARG A 81 2.56 21.04 -58.45
CA ARG A 81 2.92 20.92 -57.04
C ARG A 81 3.59 19.58 -56.74
N ALA A 82 2.99 18.48 -57.20
CA ALA A 82 3.53 17.13 -57.02
C ALA A 82 4.96 16.98 -57.58
N THR A 83 5.27 17.57 -58.75
CA THR A 83 6.60 17.48 -59.37
C THR A 83 7.70 18.12 -58.52
N LYS A 84 7.38 19.05 -57.61
CA LYS A 84 8.38 19.62 -56.67
C LYS A 84 8.99 18.54 -55.77
N HIS A 85 8.27 17.46 -55.52
CA HIS A 85 8.73 16.30 -54.74
C HIS A 85 9.55 15.29 -55.57
N ARG A 86 9.82 15.60 -56.85
CA ARG A 86 10.57 14.77 -57.81
C ARG A 86 10.09 13.30 -57.87
N PRO A 87 8.78 13.05 -58.06
CA PRO A 87 8.28 11.70 -58.17
C PRO A 87 8.88 10.98 -59.38
N TRP A 88 9.12 9.69 -59.23
CA TRP A 88 9.44 8.80 -60.33
C TRP A 88 8.22 8.60 -61.24
N GLU A 89 7.02 8.57 -60.64
CA GLU A 89 5.75 8.38 -61.35
C GLU A 89 4.62 9.16 -60.67
N TRP A 90 3.76 9.77 -61.48
CA TRP A 90 2.58 10.49 -61.05
C TRP A 90 1.34 9.89 -61.72
N ILE A 91 0.34 9.56 -60.92
CA ILE A 91 -0.83 8.78 -61.33
C ILE A 91 -2.08 9.61 -61.05
N LEU A 92 -2.81 9.96 -62.11
CA LEU A 92 -4.13 10.56 -61.98
C LEU A 92 -5.18 9.46 -61.83
N VAL A 93 -5.92 9.48 -60.73
CA VAL A 93 -7.01 8.54 -60.47
C VAL A 93 -8.35 9.26 -60.62
N ALA A 94 -9.22 8.75 -61.50
CA ALA A 94 -10.52 9.34 -61.77
C ALA A 94 -11.62 8.26 -61.89
N PRO A 95 -12.83 8.52 -61.37
CA PRO A 95 -13.94 7.55 -61.41
C PRO A 95 -14.58 7.41 -62.79
N SER A 96 -14.34 8.35 -63.71
CA SER A 96 -14.89 8.38 -65.07
C SER A 96 -13.98 7.71 -66.09
N THR A 97 -14.55 7.16 -67.17
CA THR A 97 -13.78 6.76 -68.35
C THR A 97 -13.28 8.00 -69.10
N LEU A 98 -11.97 8.12 -69.32
CA LEU A 98 -11.42 9.29 -70.01
C LEU A 98 -11.47 9.13 -71.53
N THR A 99 -11.83 10.20 -72.23
CA THR A 99 -11.71 10.28 -73.69
C THR A 99 -10.24 10.33 -74.14
N THR A 100 -9.98 10.01 -75.40
CA THR A 100 -8.63 10.10 -75.98
C THR A 100 -8.02 11.49 -75.83
N ALA A 101 -8.82 12.55 -75.99
CA ALA A 101 -8.34 13.93 -75.86
C ALA A 101 -7.95 14.27 -74.41
N GLU A 102 -8.70 13.78 -73.43
CA GLU A 102 -8.41 13.97 -72.01
C GLU A 102 -7.18 13.18 -71.57
N ARG A 103 -7.04 11.94 -72.04
CA ARG A 103 -5.82 11.14 -71.81
C ARG A 103 -4.59 11.80 -72.41
N LYS A 104 -4.67 12.28 -73.66
CA LYS A 104 -3.59 13.04 -74.31
C LYS A 104 -3.23 14.32 -73.54
N PHE A 105 -4.23 15.02 -72.99
CA PHE A 105 -3.98 16.19 -72.15
C PHE A 105 -3.16 15.81 -70.91
N VAL A 106 -3.55 14.78 -70.16
CA VAL A 106 -2.84 14.36 -68.93
C VAL A 106 -1.42 13.88 -69.25
N THR A 107 -1.24 13.05 -70.28
CA THR A 107 0.10 12.57 -70.65
C THR A 107 1.01 13.68 -71.17
N SER A 108 0.46 14.72 -71.82
CA SER A 108 1.23 15.88 -72.27
C SER A 108 1.81 16.73 -71.14
N LEU A 109 1.33 16.58 -69.89
CA LEU A 109 1.83 17.34 -68.75
C LEU A 109 3.30 17.05 -68.43
N ALA A 110 3.78 15.83 -68.72
CA ALA A 110 5.18 15.44 -68.53
C ALA A 110 6.11 15.85 -69.68
N ALA A 111 5.62 16.56 -70.71
CA ALA A 111 6.46 17.01 -71.81
C ALA A 111 7.64 17.85 -71.28
N GLY A 112 8.87 17.37 -71.51
CA GLY A 112 10.10 18.01 -71.02
C GLY A 112 10.46 17.71 -69.55
N GLN A 113 9.79 16.76 -68.89
CA GLN A 113 10.08 16.34 -67.51
C GLN A 113 10.45 14.85 -67.44
N SER A 114 11.20 14.45 -66.42
CA SER A 114 11.64 13.06 -66.20
C SER A 114 10.62 12.18 -65.46
N VAL A 115 9.44 12.71 -65.12
CA VAL A 115 8.37 12.00 -64.41
C VAL A 115 7.52 11.16 -65.37
N ARG A 116 7.23 9.91 -64.98
CA ARG A 116 6.27 9.06 -65.71
C ARG A 116 4.84 9.43 -65.34
N ILE A 117 3.93 9.50 -66.31
CA ILE A 117 2.51 9.76 -66.04
C ILE A 117 1.68 8.53 -66.39
N GLN A 118 0.85 8.10 -65.44
CA GLN A 118 -0.19 7.09 -65.66
C GLN A 118 -1.57 7.67 -65.34
N VAL A 119 -2.60 7.07 -65.92
CA VAL A 119 -4.01 7.37 -65.61
C VAL A 119 -4.70 6.09 -65.20
N TRP A 120 -5.32 6.12 -64.02
CA TRP A 120 -6.25 5.10 -63.55
C TRP A 120 -7.66 5.65 -63.69
N ASP A 121 -8.29 5.33 -64.82
CA ASP A 121 -9.68 5.67 -65.09
C ASP A 121 -10.59 4.51 -64.69
N ARG A 122 -11.89 4.65 -64.95
CA ARG A 122 -12.90 3.64 -64.58
C ARG A 122 -12.51 2.22 -64.98
N ALA A 123 -12.07 2.00 -66.22
CA ALA A 123 -11.76 0.67 -66.72
C ALA A 123 -10.58 0.04 -65.95
N GLN A 124 -9.53 0.82 -65.68
CA GLN A 124 -8.39 0.35 -64.90
C GLN A 124 -8.77 0.06 -63.45
N LEU A 125 -9.56 0.93 -62.83
CA LEU A 125 -10.03 0.73 -61.46
C LEU A 125 -10.96 -0.49 -61.33
N ASP A 126 -11.82 -0.72 -62.32
CA ASP A 126 -12.71 -1.89 -62.33
C ASP A 126 -11.90 -3.20 -62.46
N GLY A 127 -10.86 -3.22 -63.29
CA GLY A 127 -9.95 -4.38 -63.40
C GLY A 127 -9.15 -4.63 -62.12
N LEU A 128 -8.64 -3.57 -61.47
CA LEU A 128 -7.91 -3.69 -60.21
C LEU A 128 -8.81 -4.18 -59.07
N MET A 129 -10.03 -3.67 -58.98
CA MET A 129 -11.01 -4.11 -57.97
C MET A 129 -11.46 -5.55 -58.20
N ALA A 130 -11.64 -5.98 -59.45
CA ALA A 130 -11.96 -7.38 -59.75
C ALA A 130 -10.85 -8.35 -59.28
N THR A 131 -9.60 -7.89 -59.24
CA THR A 131 -8.45 -8.66 -58.75
C THR A 131 -8.43 -8.75 -57.21
N HIS A 132 -9.12 -7.85 -56.51
CA HIS A 132 -9.19 -7.73 -55.05
C HIS A 132 -10.65 -7.75 -54.54
N ALA A 133 -11.38 -8.79 -54.94
CA ALA A 133 -12.83 -8.92 -54.71
C ALA A 133 -13.25 -9.10 -53.23
N ASP A 134 -12.30 -9.40 -52.33
CA ASP A 134 -12.48 -9.54 -50.88
C ASP A 134 -12.87 -8.23 -50.17
N LEU A 135 -12.53 -7.09 -50.77
CA LEU A 135 -12.78 -5.76 -50.20
C LEU A 135 -14.25 -5.30 -50.31
N ASP A 136 -15.01 -5.80 -51.30
CA ASP A 136 -16.38 -5.35 -51.58
C ASP A 136 -17.45 -6.29 -50.97
N GLN A 137 -17.15 -7.59 -50.85
CA GLN A 137 -18.15 -8.60 -50.48
C GLN A 137 -18.52 -8.61 -49.00
N LEU A 138 -17.58 -8.38 -48.06
CA LEU A 138 -17.87 -8.49 -46.63
C LEU A 138 -18.77 -7.36 -46.12
N TYR A 139 -18.61 -6.16 -46.68
CA TYR A 139 -19.38 -4.98 -46.27
C TYR A 139 -20.84 -5.06 -46.72
N GLU A 140 -21.07 -5.38 -47.98
CA GLU A 140 -22.43 -5.48 -48.53
C GLU A 140 -23.18 -6.71 -48.03
N THR A 141 -22.51 -7.86 -47.87
CA THR A 141 -23.14 -9.09 -47.35
C THR A 141 -23.71 -8.86 -45.95
N ALA A 142 -22.95 -8.22 -45.07
CA ALA A 142 -23.40 -8.00 -43.70
C ALA A 142 -24.51 -6.94 -43.56
N LYS A 143 -24.60 -6.01 -44.51
CA LYS A 143 -25.72 -5.07 -44.63
C LYS A 143 -26.98 -5.74 -45.17
N VAL A 144 -26.84 -6.62 -46.16
CA VAL A 144 -27.95 -7.40 -46.73
C VAL A 144 -28.59 -8.33 -45.69
N TYR A 145 -27.78 -8.97 -44.83
CA TYR A 145 -28.27 -9.90 -43.80
C TYR A 145 -28.62 -9.24 -42.45
N ARG A 146 -28.58 -7.89 -42.36
CA ARG A 146 -28.75 -7.13 -41.10
C ARG A 146 -27.82 -7.59 -39.96
N GLN A 147 -26.62 -8.02 -40.32
CA GLN A 147 -25.59 -8.51 -39.39
C GLN A 147 -24.56 -7.42 -39.07
N GLU A 148 -24.85 -6.15 -39.34
CA GLU A 148 -23.92 -5.04 -39.11
C GLU A 148 -23.50 -4.96 -37.64
N ARG A 149 -24.44 -5.21 -36.73
CA ARG A 149 -24.18 -5.29 -35.29
C ARG A 149 -23.41 -6.55 -34.91
N ALA A 150 -23.62 -7.66 -35.62
CA ALA A 150 -22.88 -8.90 -35.36
C ALA A 150 -21.39 -8.75 -35.76
N LEU A 151 -21.13 -7.98 -36.83
CA LEU A 151 -19.78 -7.60 -37.27
C LEU A 151 -19.23 -6.34 -36.59
N LEU A 152 -19.94 -5.78 -35.60
CA LEU A 152 -19.52 -4.61 -34.83
C LEU A 152 -19.18 -3.38 -35.71
N MET A 153 -19.91 -3.17 -36.81
CA MET A 153 -19.64 -2.06 -37.74
C MET A 153 -19.80 -0.67 -37.09
N GLY A 154 -20.64 -0.55 -36.06
CA GLY A 154 -20.77 0.63 -35.21
C GLY A 154 -19.74 0.71 -34.07
N GLY A 155 -18.73 -0.16 -34.08
CA GLY A 155 -17.66 -0.22 -33.08
C GLY A 155 -18.18 -0.54 -31.67
N THR A 156 -17.70 0.22 -30.68
CA THR A 156 -18.03 0.01 -29.25
C THR A 156 -19.51 0.20 -28.93
N ARG A 157 -20.25 0.98 -29.73
CA ARG A 157 -21.70 1.15 -29.58
C ARG A 157 -22.45 -0.16 -29.82
N ASP A 158 -22.04 -0.92 -30.83
CA ASP A 158 -22.65 -2.22 -31.14
C ASP A 158 -22.29 -3.27 -30.09
N VAL A 159 -21.06 -3.23 -29.57
CA VAL A 159 -20.65 -4.06 -28.42
C VAL A 159 -21.56 -3.81 -27.22
N ARG A 160 -21.73 -2.54 -26.82
CA ARG A 160 -22.61 -2.16 -25.70
C ARG A 160 -24.06 -2.60 -25.95
N ALA A 161 -24.59 -2.39 -27.15
CA ALA A 161 -25.95 -2.78 -27.49
C ALA A 161 -26.16 -4.29 -27.40
N ARG A 162 -25.18 -5.09 -27.86
CA ARG A 162 -25.21 -6.55 -27.78
C ARG A 162 -25.10 -7.05 -26.34
N VAL A 163 -24.15 -6.52 -25.56
CA VAL A 163 -23.99 -6.84 -24.14
C VAL A 163 -25.28 -6.54 -23.37
N ALA A 164 -25.88 -5.36 -23.58
CA ALA A 164 -27.14 -5.01 -22.92
C ALA A 164 -28.33 -5.89 -23.37
N ALA A 165 -28.39 -6.28 -24.64
CA ALA A 165 -29.42 -7.19 -25.13
C ALA A 165 -29.27 -8.60 -24.56
N LEU A 166 -28.04 -9.10 -24.47
CA LEU A 166 -27.72 -10.37 -23.84
C LEU A 166 -28.07 -10.34 -22.34
N GLY A 167 -27.73 -9.25 -21.63
CA GLY A 167 -28.13 -9.05 -20.24
C GLY A 167 -29.65 -9.17 -20.03
N ARG A 168 -30.46 -8.54 -20.90
CA ARG A 168 -31.92 -8.68 -20.84
C ARG A 168 -32.42 -10.10 -21.11
N GLN A 169 -31.73 -10.89 -21.94
CA GLN A 169 -32.08 -12.29 -22.17
C GLN A 169 -31.74 -13.14 -20.95
N VAL A 170 -30.59 -12.91 -20.33
CA VAL A 170 -30.17 -13.57 -19.07
C VAL A 170 -31.14 -13.22 -17.94
N ASP A 171 -31.58 -11.96 -17.85
CA ASP A 171 -32.64 -11.54 -16.92
C ASP A 171 -33.99 -12.24 -17.16
N GLY A 172 -34.18 -12.97 -18.26
CA GLY A 172 -35.38 -13.76 -18.52
C GLY A 172 -35.29 -15.22 -18.07
N LEU A 173 -34.12 -15.71 -17.64
CA LEU A 173 -33.91 -17.13 -17.34
C LEU A 173 -34.54 -17.61 -16.02
N ASP A 174 -34.73 -16.71 -15.06
CA ASP A 174 -35.23 -17.03 -13.72
C ASP A 174 -35.84 -15.79 -13.05
N ASP A 175 -36.84 -15.94 -12.19
CA ASP A 175 -37.53 -14.79 -11.58
C ASP A 175 -36.72 -14.13 -10.44
N HIS A 176 -35.78 -14.86 -9.84
CA HIS A 176 -35.09 -14.48 -8.61
C HIS A 176 -33.60 -14.17 -8.84
N TRP A 177 -32.96 -14.81 -9.82
CA TRP A 177 -31.53 -14.73 -10.08
C TRP A 177 -31.20 -14.20 -11.48
N THR A 178 -30.05 -13.57 -11.61
CA THR A 178 -29.43 -13.19 -12.88
C THR A 178 -27.91 -13.34 -12.79
N VAL A 179 -27.22 -13.20 -13.92
CA VAL A 179 -25.77 -13.20 -14.02
C VAL A 179 -25.31 -11.95 -14.72
N ASP A 180 -24.44 -11.20 -14.04
CA ASP A 180 -23.64 -10.16 -14.69
C ASP A 180 -22.41 -10.83 -15.30
N PHE A 181 -21.98 -10.42 -16.49
CA PHE A 181 -20.84 -11.02 -17.19
C PHE A 181 -19.82 -9.98 -17.63
N ALA A 182 -18.54 -10.33 -17.48
CA ALA A 182 -17.41 -9.49 -17.87
C ALA A 182 -16.36 -10.31 -18.61
N ARG A 183 -15.72 -9.71 -19.63
CA ARG A 183 -14.57 -10.32 -20.29
C ARG A 183 -13.27 -9.80 -19.66
N GLN A 184 -12.40 -10.71 -19.27
CA GLN A 184 -11.05 -10.43 -18.77
C GLN A 184 -10.05 -11.25 -19.59
N GLY A 185 -9.39 -10.61 -20.55
CA GLY A 185 -8.50 -11.31 -21.49
C GLY A 185 -9.26 -12.33 -22.34
N GLU A 186 -8.92 -13.61 -22.19
CA GLU A 186 -9.60 -14.75 -22.84
C GLU A 186 -10.69 -15.38 -21.96
N THR A 187 -10.84 -14.93 -20.72
CA THR A 187 -11.82 -15.48 -19.76
C THR A 187 -13.10 -14.66 -19.74
N VAL A 188 -14.24 -15.33 -19.56
CA VAL A 188 -15.53 -14.71 -19.22
C VAL A 188 -15.82 -14.98 -17.76
N VAL A 189 -16.02 -13.93 -16.98
CA VAL A 189 -16.40 -13.98 -15.57
C VAL A 189 -17.91 -13.84 -15.49
N HIS A 190 -18.56 -14.78 -14.80
CA HIS A 190 -19.98 -14.75 -14.47
C HIS A 190 -20.15 -14.43 -12.99
N THR A 191 -20.93 -13.40 -12.67
CA THR A 191 -21.26 -12.98 -11.30
C THR A 191 -22.75 -13.21 -11.06
N LEU A 192 -23.06 -14.23 -10.26
CA LEU A 192 -24.43 -14.51 -9.83
C LEU A 192 -24.93 -13.39 -8.90
N ARG A 193 -26.11 -12.84 -9.20
CA ARG A 193 -26.73 -11.76 -8.42
C ARG A 193 -28.22 -12.01 -8.22
N GLY A 194 -28.69 -11.81 -7.00
CA GLY A 194 -30.13 -11.79 -6.71
C GLY A 194 -30.78 -10.55 -7.30
N LYS A 195 -31.92 -10.71 -7.98
CA LYS A 195 -32.72 -9.59 -8.52
C LYS A 195 -33.41 -8.77 -7.43
N HIS A 196 -33.59 -9.37 -6.25
CA HIS A 196 -34.15 -8.72 -5.08
C HIS A 196 -33.49 -9.27 -3.80
N PRO A 197 -33.57 -8.55 -2.65
CA PRO A 197 -32.86 -8.93 -1.42
C PRO A 197 -33.23 -10.30 -0.84
N ARG A 198 -34.42 -10.81 -1.19
CA ARG A 198 -34.95 -12.09 -0.70
C ARG A 198 -34.72 -13.27 -1.64
N ALA A 199 -34.01 -13.11 -2.77
CA ALA A 199 -33.82 -14.16 -3.77
C ALA A 199 -33.29 -15.47 -3.13
N HIS A 200 -32.26 -15.34 -2.27
CA HIS A 200 -31.67 -16.44 -1.51
C HIS A 200 -32.63 -17.19 -0.56
N GLN A 201 -33.75 -16.60 -0.16
CA GLN A 201 -34.73 -17.23 0.73
C GLN A 201 -35.77 -18.04 -0.04
N VAL A 202 -36.14 -17.58 -1.24
CA VAL A 202 -37.24 -18.15 -2.03
C VAL A 202 -36.75 -19.08 -3.14
N SER A 203 -35.51 -18.90 -3.60
CA SER A 203 -34.81 -19.77 -4.55
C SER A 203 -33.36 -19.90 -4.06
N PRO A 204 -33.07 -20.77 -3.08
CA PRO A 204 -31.72 -20.89 -2.52
C PRO A 204 -30.76 -21.47 -3.57
N VAL A 205 -29.55 -20.94 -3.59
CA VAL A 205 -28.43 -21.48 -4.37
C VAL A 205 -27.42 -22.05 -3.39
N GLU A 206 -27.11 -23.33 -3.54
CA GLU A 206 -26.15 -24.04 -2.70
C GLU A 206 -24.87 -24.31 -3.50
N ILE A 207 -23.73 -23.91 -2.96
CA ILE A 207 -22.42 -24.20 -3.52
C ILE A 207 -21.73 -25.15 -2.54
N SER A 208 -21.48 -26.38 -2.99
CA SER A 208 -20.80 -27.41 -2.20
C SER A 208 -19.41 -27.68 -2.75
N LEU A 209 -18.43 -27.75 -1.85
CA LEU A 209 -17.03 -28.02 -2.16
C LEU A 209 -16.61 -29.30 -1.46
N THR A 210 -16.18 -30.30 -2.22
CA THR A 210 -15.60 -31.53 -1.69
C THR A 210 -14.09 -31.44 -1.81
N GLY A 211 -13.38 -31.56 -0.69
CA GLY A 211 -11.92 -31.49 -0.66
C GLY A 211 -11.25 -32.84 -0.88
N ASN A 212 -10.05 -32.84 -1.48
CA ASN A 212 -9.25 -34.04 -1.67
C ASN A 212 -8.16 -34.17 -0.59
N GLY A 213 -8.32 -35.13 0.32
CA GLY A 213 -7.33 -35.43 1.37
C GLY A 213 -7.11 -34.31 2.40
N PRO A 214 -6.11 -34.46 3.29
CA PRO A 214 -5.78 -33.42 4.27
C PRO A 214 -5.14 -32.21 3.59
N LEU A 215 -5.64 -31.01 3.88
CA LEU A 215 -5.03 -29.77 3.46
C LEU A 215 -3.65 -29.60 4.10
N ALA A 216 -2.72 -28.94 3.38
CA ALA A 216 -1.45 -28.51 3.95
C ALA A 216 -1.69 -27.66 5.22
N PRO A 217 -0.83 -27.74 6.26
CA PRO A 217 -1.10 -27.12 7.56
C PRO A 217 -1.46 -25.63 7.52
N GLU A 218 -0.75 -24.85 6.70
CA GLU A 218 -1.02 -23.41 6.55
C GLU A 218 -2.35 -23.13 5.84
N LEU A 219 -2.67 -23.90 4.79
CA LEU A 219 -3.95 -23.77 4.09
C LEU A 219 -5.12 -24.20 4.99
N ALA A 220 -4.96 -25.28 5.76
CA ALA A 220 -5.95 -25.72 6.75
C ALA A 220 -6.23 -24.64 7.79
N LYS A 221 -5.18 -23.96 8.27
CA LYS A 221 -5.30 -22.84 9.21
C LYS A 221 -6.00 -21.64 8.59
N ALA A 222 -5.68 -21.30 7.34
CA ALA A 222 -6.33 -20.21 6.63
C ALA A 222 -7.82 -20.50 6.36
N VAL A 223 -8.15 -21.71 5.89
CA VAL A 223 -9.52 -22.19 5.74
C VAL A 223 -10.28 -22.11 7.08
N ARG A 224 -9.70 -22.60 8.17
CA ARG A 224 -10.33 -22.54 9.49
C ARG A 224 -10.60 -21.10 9.95
N ARG A 225 -9.68 -20.18 9.69
CA ARG A 225 -9.82 -18.75 10.06
C ARG A 225 -10.87 -18.04 9.20
N SER A 226 -10.76 -18.14 7.87
CA SER A 226 -11.66 -17.49 6.92
C SER A 226 -13.05 -18.13 6.91
N LEU A 227 -13.16 -19.42 6.59
CA LEU A 227 -14.46 -20.12 6.50
C LEU A 227 -15.04 -20.49 7.87
N GLY A 228 -14.18 -20.83 8.83
CA GLY A 228 -14.64 -21.25 10.16
C GLY A 228 -15.05 -20.07 11.05
N PHE A 229 -14.28 -18.99 11.07
CA PHE A 229 -14.57 -17.81 11.92
C PHE A 229 -15.00 -16.56 11.15
N GLY A 230 -14.96 -16.58 9.81
CA GLY A 230 -15.36 -15.47 8.98
C GLY A 230 -14.31 -14.37 8.84
N LEU A 231 -13.02 -14.63 9.07
CA LEU A 231 -11.98 -13.59 8.99
C LEU A 231 -11.84 -12.99 7.58
N PRO A 232 -11.43 -11.71 7.45
CA PRO A 232 -11.36 -11.02 6.17
C PRO A 232 -10.06 -11.35 5.43
N GLU A 233 -9.76 -12.63 5.28
CA GLU A 233 -8.59 -13.12 4.55
C GLU A 233 -9.00 -13.86 3.28
N GLU A 234 -8.28 -13.57 2.19
CA GLU A 234 -8.39 -14.32 0.94
C GLU A 234 -7.74 -15.70 1.11
N VAL A 235 -8.48 -16.75 0.75
CA VAL A 235 -8.00 -18.12 0.78
C VAL A 235 -8.21 -18.73 -0.58
N VAL A 236 -7.13 -19.16 -1.23
CA VAL A 236 -7.20 -19.85 -2.52
C VAL A 236 -7.10 -21.35 -2.27
N LEU A 237 -8.16 -22.08 -2.61
CA LEU A 237 -8.13 -23.54 -2.67
C LEU A 237 -7.60 -23.94 -4.05
N PRO A 238 -6.38 -24.50 -4.15
CA PRO A 238 -5.81 -24.88 -5.44
C PRO A 238 -6.55 -26.09 -6.02
N ARG A 239 -6.40 -26.30 -7.33
CA ARG A 239 -7.01 -27.43 -8.07
C ARG A 239 -6.83 -28.79 -7.40
N GLY A 240 -5.63 -29.08 -6.89
CA GLY A 240 -5.35 -30.35 -6.21
C GLY A 240 -6.04 -30.54 -4.85
N ALA A 241 -6.54 -29.46 -4.23
CA ALA A 241 -7.23 -29.50 -2.95
C ALA A 241 -8.76 -29.68 -3.09
N VAL A 242 -9.32 -29.47 -4.30
CA VAL A 242 -10.76 -29.56 -4.56
C VAL A 242 -11.04 -30.77 -5.46
N GLU A 243 -11.70 -31.77 -4.91
CA GLU A 243 -12.16 -32.95 -5.66
C GLU A 243 -13.31 -32.57 -6.60
N SER A 244 -14.30 -31.85 -6.08
CA SER A 244 -15.45 -31.39 -6.85
C SER A 244 -16.06 -30.12 -6.27
N LEU A 245 -16.60 -29.29 -7.16
CA LEU A 245 -17.46 -28.15 -6.83
C LEU A 245 -18.82 -28.40 -7.50
N THR A 246 -19.88 -28.44 -6.71
CA THR A 246 -21.25 -28.55 -7.19
C THR A 246 -22.04 -27.30 -6.86
N VAL A 247 -22.74 -26.76 -7.84
CA VAL A 247 -23.70 -25.66 -7.68
C VAL A 247 -25.09 -26.24 -7.89
N SER A 248 -25.95 -26.10 -6.88
CA SER A 248 -27.36 -26.52 -6.93
C SER A 248 -28.25 -25.29 -6.84
N GLY A 249 -29.33 -25.25 -7.62
CA GLY A 249 -30.24 -24.12 -7.71
C GLY A 249 -31.16 -24.24 -8.91
N PRO A 250 -31.55 -23.12 -9.56
CA PRO A 250 -32.26 -23.15 -10.83
C PRO A 250 -31.53 -24.00 -11.88
N GLU A 251 -32.28 -24.61 -12.80
CA GLU A 251 -31.75 -25.57 -13.79
C GLU A 251 -30.59 -24.98 -14.61
N TRP A 252 -30.70 -23.72 -15.04
CA TRP A 252 -29.67 -23.04 -15.83
C TRP A 252 -28.35 -22.78 -15.07
N LEU A 253 -28.38 -22.80 -13.73
CA LEU A 253 -27.22 -22.55 -12.86
C LEU A 253 -26.60 -23.85 -12.34
N THR A 254 -27.37 -24.95 -12.37
CA THR A 254 -26.93 -26.24 -11.81
C THR A 254 -25.75 -26.79 -12.60
N ALA A 255 -24.62 -26.99 -11.92
CA ALA A 255 -23.39 -27.43 -12.57
C ALA A 255 -22.50 -28.23 -11.60
N SER A 256 -21.67 -29.12 -12.16
CA SER A 256 -20.63 -29.83 -11.43
C SER A 256 -19.31 -29.63 -12.15
N HIS A 257 -18.29 -29.26 -11.38
CA HIS A 257 -16.97 -28.95 -11.87
C HIS A 257 -15.92 -29.77 -11.10
N GLN A 258 -14.91 -30.24 -11.82
CA GLN A 258 -13.71 -30.89 -11.29
C GLN A 258 -12.49 -30.07 -11.70
N ASP A 259 -11.35 -30.28 -11.01
CA ASP A 259 -10.10 -29.56 -11.28
C ASP A 259 -10.30 -28.03 -11.25
N VAL A 260 -10.97 -27.53 -10.22
CA VAL A 260 -11.25 -26.10 -10.04
C VAL A 260 -10.36 -25.47 -9.00
N GLU A 261 -9.93 -24.25 -9.27
CA GLU A 261 -9.37 -23.37 -8.25
C GLU A 261 -10.49 -22.49 -7.67
N VAL A 262 -10.55 -22.38 -6.34
CA VAL A 262 -11.59 -21.61 -5.66
C VAL A 262 -10.95 -20.50 -4.84
N PRO A 263 -10.95 -19.25 -5.34
CA PRO A 263 -10.58 -18.10 -4.54
C PRO A 263 -11.76 -17.71 -3.63
N TRP A 264 -11.59 -17.87 -2.33
CA TRP A 264 -12.51 -17.40 -1.31
C TRP A 264 -12.09 -16.02 -0.83
N ARG A 265 -12.98 -15.03 -0.94
CA ARG A 265 -12.73 -13.64 -0.53
C ARG A 265 -13.80 -13.17 0.44
N PRO A 266 -13.45 -12.33 1.43
CA PRO A 266 -14.46 -11.70 2.26
C PRO A 266 -15.38 -10.81 1.44
N ALA A 267 -16.67 -10.80 1.79
CA ALA A 267 -17.61 -9.84 1.25
C ALA A 267 -17.24 -8.43 1.72
N GLU A 268 -17.35 -7.44 0.84
CA GLU A 268 -17.21 -6.04 1.24
C GLU A 268 -18.28 -5.69 2.29
N MET A 269 -17.86 -4.99 3.35
CA MET A 269 -18.79 -4.49 4.36
C MET A 269 -19.83 -3.58 3.69
N ALA A 270 -21.11 -3.79 4.03
CA ALA A 270 -22.18 -2.95 3.53
C ALA A 270 -21.94 -1.47 3.89
N PRO A 271 -22.12 -0.52 2.95
CA PRO A 271 -22.00 0.90 3.24
C PRO A 271 -22.95 1.31 4.38
N GLY A 272 -22.41 1.96 5.42
CA GLY A 272 -23.19 2.47 6.56
C GLY A 272 -23.24 1.59 7.80
N ALA A 273 -22.48 0.49 7.86
CA ALA A 273 -22.29 -0.26 9.10
C ALA A 273 -21.67 0.61 10.21
N GLU A 274 -22.10 0.40 11.46
CA GLU A 274 -21.55 1.10 12.62
C GLU A 274 -20.08 0.72 12.80
N THR A 275 -19.18 1.71 12.72
CA THR A 275 -17.73 1.50 12.82
C THR A 275 -17.18 1.89 14.18
N GLU A 276 -17.88 2.69 14.99
CA GLU A 276 -17.39 3.07 16.32
C GLU A 276 -17.71 1.99 17.34
N VAL A 277 -16.69 1.51 18.05
CA VAL A 277 -16.84 0.48 19.09
C VAL A 277 -16.00 0.80 20.32
N GLU A 278 -16.35 0.19 21.44
CA GLU A 278 -15.56 0.18 22.66
C GLU A 278 -15.18 -1.25 23.05
N VAL A 279 -13.92 -1.44 23.42
CA VAL A 279 -13.41 -2.67 24.00
C VAL A 279 -13.40 -2.52 25.52
N VAL A 280 -14.26 -3.26 26.18
CA VAL A 280 -14.53 -3.15 27.61
C VAL A 280 -13.97 -4.39 28.32
N PHE A 281 -13.09 -4.20 29.29
CA PHE A 281 -12.55 -5.26 30.15
C PHE A 281 -13.30 -5.31 31.47
N LEU A 282 -13.59 -6.52 31.95
CA LEU A 282 -14.48 -6.77 33.08
C LEU A 282 -13.77 -7.57 34.18
N ASP A 283 -14.16 -7.31 35.42
CA ASP A 283 -13.94 -8.19 36.57
C ASP A 283 -15.31 -8.55 37.14
N GLY A 284 -15.78 -9.76 36.83
CA GLY A 284 -17.18 -10.15 37.00
C GLY A 284 -18.12 -9.23 36.22
N ARG A 285 -18.85 -8.37 36.92
CA ARG A 285 -19.77 -7.37 36.31
C ARG A 285 -19.19 -5.94 36.30
N GLN A 286 -18.06 -5.72 36.94
CA GLN A 286 -17.47 -4.39 37.07
C GLN A 286 -16.59 -4.08 35.86
N VAL A 287 -16.81 -2.92 35.23
CA VAL A 287 -15.91 -2.41 34.20
C VAL A 287 -14.60 -1.98 34.85
N THR A 288 -13.50 -2.60 34.41
CA THR A 288 -12.15 -2.25 34.90
C THR A 288 -11.38 -1.38 33.91
N ALA A 289 -11.76 -1.39 32.62
CA ALA A 289 -11.30 -0.44 31.60
C ALA A 289 -12.22 -0.44 30.38
N SER A 290 -12.23 0.67 29.64
CA SER A 290 -12.84 0.79 28.31
C SER A 290 -11.87 1.51 27.39
N TYR A 291 -11.76 1.03 26.14
CA TYR A 291 -10.94 1.64 25.12
C TYR A 291 -11.75 1.85 23.84
N PRO A 292 -11.83 3.09 23.32
CA PRO A 292 -12.49 3.35 22.05
C PRO A 292 -11.68 2.76 20.90
N GLY A 293 -12.38 2.29 19.87
CA GLY A 293 -11.81 1.70 18.68
C GLY A 293 -12.73 1.81 17.47
N THR A 294 -12.20 1.36 16.33
CA THR A 294 -12.93 1.30 15.06
C THR A 294 -13.08 -0.17 14.65
N LEU A 295 -14.31 -0.61 14.45
CA LEU A 295 -14.63 -1.93 13.91
C LEU A 295 -14.19 -1.97 12.45
N ARG A 296 -13.16 -2.78 12.17
CA ARG A 296 -12.64 -3.02 10.83
C ARG A 296 -13.34 -4.18 10.15
N HIS A 297 -13.77 -5.17 10.93
CA HIS A 297 -14.45 -6.35 10.41
C HIS A 297 -15.31 -7.02 11.46
N LEU A 298 -16.46 -7.53 11.02
CA LEU A 298 -17.32 -8.44 11.78
C LEU A 298 -17.74 -9.57 10.86
N GLY A 299 -17.22 -10.77 11.14
CA GLY A 299 -17.47 -11.96 10.33
C GLY A 299 -18.13 -13.07 11.12
N ARG A 300 -18.86 -13.94 10.42
CA ARG A 300 -19.36 -15.20 10.96
C ARG A 300 -19.03 -16.32 9.97
N GLY A 301 -18.45 -17.40 10.48
CA GLY A 301 -18.20 -18.63 9.77
C GLY A 301 -18.97 -19.80 10.38
N SER A 302 -18.63 -21.02 9.97
CA SER A 302 -19.32 -22.24 10.40
C SER A 302 -18.98 -22.69 11.84
N ILE A 303 -17.87 -22.22 12.40
CA ILE A 303 -17.37 -22.59 13.74
C ILE A 303 -17.64 -21.48 14.76
N GLY A 304 -17.70 -20.23 14.30
CA GLY A 304 -17.89 -19.09 15.18
C GLY A 304 -17.84 -17.77 14.43
N ARG A 305 -17.50 -16.72 15.16
CA ARG A 305 -17.42 -15.35 14.66
C ARG A 305 -16.04 -14.75 14.84
N SER A 306 -15.74 -13.74 14.05
CA SER A 306 -14.53 -12.95 14.15
C SER A 306 -14.84 -11.47 14.26
N VAL A 307 -14.00 -10.77 15.00
CA VAL A 307 -14.10 -9.32 15.20
C VAL A 307 -12.71 -8.73 15.08
N ASP A 308 -12.52 -7.80 14.15
CA ASP A 308 -11.31 -7.00 14.07
C ASP A 308 -11.62 -5.57 14.50
N VAL A 309 -10.93 -5.12 15.54
CA VAL A 309 -11.04 -3.78 16.11
C VAL A 309 -9.68 -3.10 16.03
N GLU A 310 -9.64 -1.95 15.37
CA GLU A 310 -8.51 -1.05 15.45
C GLU A 310 -8.63 -0.19 16.70
N LEU A 311 -7.60 -0.21 17.53
CA LEU A 311 -7.43 0.62 18.71
C LEU A 311 -6.34 1.66 18.42
N ALA A 312 -6.28 2.73 19.21
CA ALA A 312 -5.25 3.76 19.06
C ALA A 312 -3.83 3.16 19.19
N GLY A 313 -3.17 2.91 18.05
CA GLY A 313 -1.81 2.36 17.95
C GLY A 313 -1.71 0.82 17.91
N GLY A 314 -2.83 0.09 17.76
CA GLY A 314 -2.81 -1.37 17.68
C GLY A 314 -4.07 -1.96 17.07
N CYS A 315 -3.99 -3.21 16.61
CA CYS A 315 -5.11 -3.96 16.05
C CYS A 315 -5.40 -5.18 16.93
N MET A 316 -6.66 -5.39 17.23
CA MET A 316 -7.17 -6.50 18.01
C MET A 316 -8.04 -7.38 17.12
N GLN A 317 -7.62 -8.61 16.90
CA GLN A 317 -8.34 -9.62 16.13
C GLN A 317 -8.81 -10.74 17.05
N LEU A 318 -10.11 -11.02 17.01
CA LEU A 318 -10.75 -12.02 17.84
C LEU A 318 -11.39 -13.10 16.98
N MET A 319 -11.29 -14.33 17.45
CA MET A 319 -12.06 -15.46 16.94
C MET A 319 -12.73 -16.14 18.13
N ILE A 320 -14.06 -16.15 18.11
CA ILE A 320 -14.91 -16.61 19.21
C ILE A 320 -15.76 -17.75 18.68
N PRO A 321 -15.54 -18.99 19.16
CA PRO A 321 -16.35 -20.15 18.79
C PRO A 321 -17.82 -19.97 19.20
N ASP A 322 -18.74 -20.57 18.43
CA ASP A 322 -20.17 -20.58 18.78
C ASP A 322 -20.47 -21.56 19.94
N HIS A 323 -19.61 -22.56 20.16
CA HIS A 323 -19.72 -23.53 21.25
C HIS A 323 -18.98 -23.06 22.51
N ALA A 324 -19.63 -23.13 23.67
CA ALA A 324 -19.11 -22.62 24.95
C ALA A 324 -17.83 -23.33 25.45
N ASP A 325 -17.60 -24.58 25.02
CA ASP A 325 -16.48 -25.40 25.51
C ASP A 325 -15.13 -25.07 24.82
N ALA A 326 -15.13 -24.25 23.77
CA ALA A 326 -13.93 -23.86 23.05
C ALA A 326 -13.50 -22.44 23.41
N PRO A 327 -12.24 -22.21 23.83
CA PRO A 327 -11.80 -20.88 24.25
C PRO A 327 -11.74 -19.92 23.05
N ALA A 328 -12.12 -18.67 23.29
CA ALA A 328 -11.86 -17.59 22.36
C ALA A 328 -10.35 -17.41 22.16
N SER A 329 -9.96 -17.03 20.95
CA SER A 329 -8.58 -16.64 20.66
C SER A 329 -8.54 -15.17 20.30
N LEU A 330 -7.53 -14.48 20.85
CA LEU A 330 -7.28 -13.08 20.61
C LEU A 330 -5.83 -12.88 20.20
N ARG A 331 -5.65 -12.10 19.15
CA ARG A 331 -4.37 -11.57 18.72
C ARG A 331 -4.42 -10.05 18.84
N PHE A 332 -3.46 -9.50 19.57
CA PHE A 332 -3.25 -8.06 19.64
C PHE A 332 -1.89 -7.75 19.04
N THR A 333 -1.89 -6.92 18.01
CA THR A 333 -0.69 -6.50 17.29
C THR A 333 -0.55 -5.00 17.44
N PHE A 334 0.61 -4.55 17.90
CA PHE A 334 0.92 -3.14 18.11
C PHE A 334 2.40 -2.92 17.85
N SER A 335 2.78 -1.66 17.58
CA SER A 335 4.18 -1.25 17.50
C SER A 335 4.41 -0.14 18.52
N LEU A 336 5.56 -0.19 19.19
CA LEU A 336 6.02 0.89 20.07
C LEU A 336 7.01 1.82 19.35
N GLU A 337 7.40 1.48 18.12
CA GLU A 337 8.37 2.23 17.34
C GLU A 337 7.86 3.66 17.08
N GLY A 338 8.72 4.64 17.32
CA GLY A 338 8.40 6.05 17.11
C GLY A 338 7.43 6.65 18.12
N LEU A 339 6.89 5.87 19.06
CA LEU A 339 5.96 6.39 20.07
C LEU A 339 6.70 7.03 21.24
N GLU A 340 6.12 8.11 21.77
CA GLU A 340 6.51 8.66 23.06
C GLU A 340 6.10 7.72 24.21
N PRO A 341 6.82 7.75 25.35
CA PRO A 341 6.54 6.88 26.50
C PRO A 341 5.08 6.94 26.98
N ALA A 342 4.51 8.14 27.12
CA ALA A 342 3.10 8.31 27.50
C ALA A 342 2.12 7.62 26.55
N ALA A 343 2.37 7.65 25.23
CA ALA A 343 1.53 6.99 24.24
C ALA A 343 1.68 5.47 24.30
N ALA A 344 2.90 4.97 24.40
CA ALA A 344 3.20 3.55 24.54
C ALA A 344 2.64 2.94 25.83
N LEU A 345 2.64 3.68 26.94
CA LEU A 345 2.03 3.25 28.20
C LEU A 345 0.53 2.97 28.05
N ARG A 346 -0.19 3.70 27.18
CA ARG A 346 -1.60 3.43 26.89
C ARG A 346 -1.76 2.07 26.17
N LEU A 347 -0.92 1.80 25.17
CA LEU A 347 -0.91 0.51 24.46
C LEU A 347 -0.55 -0.66 25.38
N LEU A 348 0.46 -0.49 26.24
CA LEU A 348 0.86 -1.53 27.16
C LEU A 348 -0.18 -1.83 28.22
N ARG A 349 -1.00 -0.85 28.64
CA ARG A 349 -2.13 -1.13 29.53
C ARG A 349 -3.17 -2.03 28.87
N ILE A 350 -3.41 -1.88 27.57
CA ILE A 350 -4.28 -2.78 26.80
C ILE A 350 -3.63 -4.17 26.74
N HIS A 351 -2.36 -4.24 26.33
CA HIS A 351 -1.61 -5.49 26.25
C HIS A 351 -1.57 -6.25 27.59
N GLN A 352 -1.28 -5.58 28.70
CA GLN A 352 -1.24 -6.19 30.04
C GLN A 352 -2.57 -6.84 30.43
N ARG A 353 -3.70 -6.21 30.08
CA ARG A 353 -5.03 -6.79 30.34
C ARG A 353 -5.27 -8.04 29.51
N ILE A 354 -4.87 -8.00 28.24
CA ILE A 354 -4.94 -9.16 27.35
C ILE A 354 -4.07 -10.32 27.84
N VAL A 355 -2.85 -10.03 28.32
CA VAL A 355 -1.92 -11.02 28.85
C VAL A 355 -2.40 -11.58 30.19
N ALA A 356 -3.02 -10.76 31.04
CA ALA A 356 -3.64 -11.20 32.29
C ALA A 356 -4.82 -12.15 32.06
N GLY A 357 -5.53 -12.00 30.93
CA GLY A 357 -6.74 -12.75 30.62
C GLY A 357 -7.98 -12.17 31.32
N GLY A 358 -9.08 -12.91 31.29
CA GLY A 358 -10.36 -12.54 31.89
C GLY A 358 -11.42 -12.07 30.88
N ALA A 359 -12.55 -11.63 31.42
CA ALA A 359 -13.73 -11.28 30.65
C ALA A 359 -13.57 -9.93 29.93
N PHE A 360 -14.03 -9.86 28.69
CA PHE A 360 -14.10 -8.63 27.91
C PHE A 360 -15.28 -8.65 26.93
N HIS A 361 -15.79 -7.49 26.56
CA HIS A 361 -16.81 -7.31 25.52
C HIS A 361 -16.38 -6.25 24.51
N VAL A 362 -16.85 -6.38 23.26
CA VAL A 362 -16.82 -5.34 22.23
C VAL A 362 -18.25 -4.80 22.10
N ARG A 363 -18.41 -3.50 22.34
CA ARG A 363 -19.69 -2.82 22.41
C ARG A 363 -19.79 -1.73 21.34
N ALA A 364 -20.89 -1.70 20.60
CA ALA A 364 -21.33 -0.59 19.76
C ALA A 364 -22.50 0.15 20.44
N ARG A 365 -23.00 1.24 19.85
CA ARG A 365 -24.17 1.97 20.36
C ARG A 365 -25.41 1.08 20.45
N ALA A 366 -25.58 0.15 19.51
CA ALA A 366 -26.69 -0.81 19.51
C ALA A 366 -26.59 -1.88 20.61
N GLY A 367 -25.44 -2.04 21.27
CA GLY A 367 -25.23 -3.02 22.34
C GLY A 367 -23.94 -3.82 22.18
N VAL A 368 -23.86 -4.96 22.88
CA VAL A 368 -22.69 -5.85 22.82
C VAL A 368 -22.70 -6.61 21.49
N ILE A 369 -21.67 -6.36 20.66
CA ILE A 369 -21.47 -7.08 19.40
C ILE A 369 -20.88 -8.46 19.68
N SER A 370 -19.92 -8.52 20.59
CA SER A 370 -19.16 -9.72 20.87
C SER A 370 -18.48 -9.67 22.22
N GLY A 371 -17.93 -10.79 22.68
CA GLY A 371 -17.25 -10.88 23.96
C GLY A 371 -16.98 -12.31 24.39
N GLY A 372 -16.22 -12.47 25.46
CA GLY A 372 -15.91 -13.75 26.06
C GLY A 372 -14.81 -13.65 27.11
N ASP A 373 -14.28 -14.81 27.49
CA ASP A 373 -13.17 -14.93 28.43
C ASP A 373 -11.87 -15.23 27.69
N LEU A 374 -10.82 -14.47 28.01
CA LEU A 374 -9.48 -14.70 27.50
C LEU A 374 -8.70 -15.58 28.47
N PRO A 375 -8.00 -16.61 27.97
CA PRO A 375 -7.08 -17.37 28.80
C PRO A 375 -5.89 -16.50 29.18
N ALA A 376 -5.48 -16.57 30.45
CA ALA A 376 -4.27 -15.92 30.92
C ALA A 376 -3.05 -16.47 30.17
N LYS A 377 -2.14 -15.58 29.77
CA LYS A 377 -0.87 -15.97 29.15
C LYS A 377 0.11 -16.51 30.21
N PRO A 378 1.17 -17.24 29.80
CA PRO A 378 2.20 -17.72 30.71
C PRO A 378 2.81 -16.61 31.56
N GLU A 379 3.27 -16.95 32.76
CA GLU A 379 3.84 -15.99 33.71
C GLU A 379 5.05 -15.22 33.14
N ALA A 380 5.85 -15.84 32.27
CA ALA A 380 6.95 -15.17 31.59
C ALA A 380 6.48 -13.95 30.76
N ALA A 381 5.39 -14.09 30.00
CA ALA A 381 4.82 -13.00 29.20
C ALA A 381 4.24 -11.88 30.08
N ARG A 382 3.67 -12.23 31.24
CA ARG A 382 3.21 -11.25 32.24
C ARG A 382 4.36 -10.45 32.82
N LYS A 383 5.46 -11.12 33.19
CA LYS A 383 6.67 -10.48 33.71
C LYS A 383 7.31 -9.55 32.69
N GLU A 384 7.45 -10.00 31.45
CA GLU A 384 7.99 -9.19 30.35
C GLU A 384 7.15 -7.92 30.13
N ALA A 385 5.82 -8.04 30.06
CA ALA A 385 4.94 -6.89 29.93
C ALA A 385 5.00 -5.93 31.13
N ALA A 386 5.25 -6.45 32.34
CA ALA A 386 5.40 -5.64 33.56
C ALA A 386 6.76 -4.93 33.62
N GLU A 387 7.83 -5.57 33.16
CA GLU A 387 9.17 -4.99 33.07
C GLU A 387 9.23 -3.85 32.05
N LEU A 388 8.70 -4.09 30.84
CA LEU A 388 8.63 -3.08 29.80
C LEU A 388 7.80 -1.86 30.23
N ARG A 389 6.68 -2.09 30.93
CA ARG A 389 5.89 -0.99 31.50
C ARG A 389 6.68 -0.18 32.52
N ARG A 390 7.35 -0.84 33.49
CA ARG A 390 8.16 -0.15 34.51
C ARG A 390 9.25 0.71 33.86
N TYR A 391 9.88 0.21 32.81
CA TYR A 391 10.84 0.97 32.03
C TYR A 391 10.20 2.24 31.41
N LEU A 392 9.04 2.11 30.77
CA LEU A 392 8.37 3.26 30.15
C LEU A 392 7.81 4.26 31.18
N GLU A 393 7.39 3.79 32.35
CA GLU A 393 7.01 4.66 33.48
C GLU A 393 8.20 5.47 33.97
N ASP A 394 9.36 4.83 34.18
CA ASP A 394 10.59 5.53 34.57
C ASP A 394 11.00 6.56 33.48
N LEU A 395 10.95 6.18 32.20
CA LEU A 395 11.33 7.05 31.08
C LEU A 395 10.41 8.27 30.97
N GLU A 396 9.10 8.06 31.05
CA GLU A 396 8.12 9.14 30.96
C GLU A 396 8.32 10.20 32.03
N VAL A 397 8.62 9.77 33.26
CA VAL A 397 8.88 10.69 34.36
C VAL A 397 10.13 11.51 34.09
N VAL A 398 11.22 10.84 33.71
CA VAL A 398 12.48 11.53 33.48
C VAL A 398 12.35 12.51 32.32
N GLN A 399 11.70 12.12 31.21
CA GLN A 399 11.44 13.05 30.10
C GLN A 399 10.61 14.26 30.54
N ARG A 400 9.58 14.04 31.36
CA ARG A 400 8.73 15.12 31.87
C ARG A 400 9.48 16.05 32.83
N HIS A 401 10.30 15.50 33.72
CA HIS A 401 11.11 16.29 34.66
C HIS A 401 12.11 17.17 33.92
N CYS A 402 12.76 16.62 32.89
CA CYS A 402 13.76 17.32 32.10
C CYS A 402 13.17 18.22 30.99
N GLU A 403 11.85 18.18 30.79
CA GLU A 403 11.14 18.78 29.64
C GLU A 403 11.74 18.40 28.27
N GLN A 404 12.27 17.18 28.16
CA GLN A 404 12.92 16.66 26.95
C GLN A 404 12.18 15.42 26.46
N TYR A 405 11.29 15.61 25.49
CA TYR A 405 10.43 14.58 24.93
C TYR A 405 11.06 13.91 23.71
N PHE A 406 11.03 12.58 23.69
CA PHE A 406 11.51 11.81 22.54
C PHE A 406 10.90 10.41 22.48
N PRO A 407 10.85 9.80 21.27
CA PRO A 407 10.37 8.43 21.10
C PRO A 407 11.16 7.41 21.90
N ILE A 408 10.53 6.28 22.22
CA ILE A 408 11.17 5.15 22.87
C ILE A 408 12.38 4.69 22.03
N PRO A 409 13.58 4.60 22.64
CA PRO A 409 14.76 4.06 21.96
C PRO A 409 14.51 2.62 21.48
N ALA A 410 14.95 2.32 20.25
CA ALA A 410 14.82 0.97 19.66
C ALA A 410 15.67 -0.07 20.40
N GLU A 411 16.82 0.36 20.94
CA GLU A 411 17.72 -0.46 21.73
C GLU A 411 17.99 0.22 23.07
N LEU A 412 18.17 -0.59 24.11
CA LEU A 412 18.55 -0.10 25.42
C LEU A 412 19.71 -0.89 25.97
N ALA A 413 20.79 -0.20 26.35
CA ALA A 413 21.87 -0.85 27.06
C ALA A 413 21.43 -1.14 28.51
N PRO A 414 21.91 -2.23 29.15
CA PRO A 414 21.62 -2.49 30.56
C PRO A 414 21.98 -1.32 31.48
N VAL A 415 23.05 -0.58 31.16
CA VAL A 415 23.48 0.62 31.88
C VAL A 415 22.44 1.75 31.81
N ASP A 416 21.75 1.91 30.67
CA ASP A 416 20.70 2.91 30.49
C ASP A 416 19.51 2.60 31.41
N ARG A 417 19.15 1.32 31.55
CA ARG A 417 18.04 0.90 32.44
C ARG A 417 18.34 1.22 33.90
N ILE A 418 19.56 0.96 34.35
CA ILE A 418 20.05 1.24 35.71
C ILE A 418 20.05 2.74 35.96
N THR A 419 20.66 3.50 35.05
CA THR A 419 20.75 4.97 35.13
C THR A 419 19.36 5.60 35.17
N LEU A 420 18.45 5.15 34.31
CA LEU A 420 17.08 5.64 34.27
C LEU A 420 16.32 5.35 35.56
N ARG A 421 16.52 4.16 36.17
CA ARG A 421 15.89 3.84 37.45
C ARG A 421 16.39 4.72 38.58
N ALA A 422 17.71 4.94 38.65
CA ALA A 422 18.32 5.83 39.62
C ALA A 422 17.77 7.26 39.47
N ALA A 423 17.72 7.77 38.24
CA ALA A 423 17.15 9.08 37.94
C ALA A 423 15.68 9.21 38.36
N ARG A 424 14.84 8.21 38.06
CA ARG A 424 13.44 8.18 38.52
C ARG A 424 13.34 8.29 40.05
N LEU A 425 14.12 7.51 40.78
CA LEU A 425 14.11 7.53 42.24
C LEU A 425 14.57 8.89 42.80
N LEU A 426 15.60 9.49 42.20
CA LEU A 426 16.06 10.83 42.57
C LEU A 426 14.95 11.87 42.36
N ILE A 427 14.26 11.85 41.21
CA ILE A 427 13.12 12.74 40.90
C ILE A 427 11.96 12.54 41.88
N ASP A 428 11.70 11.30 42.30
CA ASP A 428 10.69 10.99 43.33
C ASP A 428 11.11 11.43 44.75
N GLY A 429 12.31 12.02 44.90
CA GLY A 429 12.83 12.55 46.15
C GLY A 429 13.57 11.53 47.01
N HIS A 430 13.83 10.33 46.49
CA HIS A 430 14.58 9.31 47.21
C HIS A 430 16.09 9.56 47.15
N CYS A 431 16.79 9.08 48.17
CA CYS A 431 18.24 8.93 48.13
C CYS A 431 18.59 7.62 47.42
N VAL A 432 19.63 7.61 46.61
CA VAL A 432 20.05 6.45 45.81
C VAL A 432 21.55 6.20 46.01
N ILE A 433 21.96 4.96 46.19
CA ILE A 433 23.37 4.58 46.12
C ILE A 433 23.78 4.54 44.64
N SER A 434 24.76 5.34 44.26
CA SER A 434 25.20 5.45 42.86
C SER A 434 25.83 4.13 42.41
N PRO A 435 25.32 3.47 41.36
CA PRO A 435 25.90 2.23 40.87
C PRO A 435 27.27 2.43 40.18
N PHE A 436 27.65 3.67 39.87
CA PHE A 436 28.83 3.97 39.06
C PHE A 436 29.90 4.81 39.79
N MET A 437 29.70 5.15 41.07
CA MET A 437 30.63 5.99 41.83
C MET A 437 31.17 5.27 43.08
N PRO A 438 32.15 4.36 42.90
CA PRO A 438 32.86 3.74 44.02
C PRO A 438 33.93 4.65 44.63
N SER A 439 34.32 5.71 43.94
CA SER A 439 35.34 6.68 44.37
C SER A 439 35.03 8.08 43.83
N ALA A 440 35.62 9.11 44.44
CA ALA A 440 35.61 10.48 43.92
C ALA A 440 37.00 11.08 43.98
N ARG A 441 37.28 12.01 43.05
CA ARG A 441 38.54 12.75 42.97
C ARG A 441 38.27 14.22 43.27
N PHE A 442 39.00 14.76 44.23
CA PHE A 442 38.94 16.17 44.60
C PHE A 442 40.25 16.85 44.25
N ILE A 443 40.17 18.10 43.79
CA ILE A 443 41.33 18.97 43.60
C ILE A 443 41.40 19.88 44.82
N LEU A 444 42.51 19.82 45.55
CA LEU A 444 42.76 20.69 46.69
C LEU A 444 43.01 22.13 46.20
N ASN A 445 42.50 23.10 46.96
CA ASN A 445 42.65 24.54 46.69
C ASN A 445 43.81 25.17 47.47
N GLY A 446 44.67 24.35 48.09
CA GLY A 446 45.78 24.78 48.94
C GLY A 446 45.41 25.22 50.35
N GLN A 447 44.12 25.30 50.72
CA GLN A 447 43.71 25.62 52.09
C GLN A 447 43.92 24.43 53.02
N ASP A 448 44.74 24.62 54.05
CA ASP A 448 44.98 23.63 55.09
C ASP A 448 43.96 23.80 56.24
N SER A 449 43.42 22.68 56.71
CA SER A 449 42.46 22.67 57.82
C SER A 449 42.58 21.39 58.65
N PRO A 450 42.21 21.42 59.95
CA PRO A 450 42.22 20.22 60.79
C PRO A 450 41.37 19.08 60.22
N VAL A 451 40.21 19.40 59.62
CA VAL A 451 39.30 18.41 59.03
C VAL A 451 39.93 17.76 57.79
N LEU A 452 40.58 18.55 56.94
CA LEU A 452 41.28 18.02 55.77
C LEU A 452 42.45 17.13 56.20
N ARG A 453 43.27 17.56 57.17
CA ARG A 453 44.39 16.75 57.68
C ARG A 453 43.93 15.44 58.33
N ALA A 454 42.80 15.45 59.04
CA ALA A 454 42.23 14.25 59.65
C ALA A 454 41.75 13.24 58.58
N LEU A 455 41.05 13.71 57.53
CA LEU A 455 40.71 12.88 56.36
C LEU A 455 41.96 12.28 55.70
N LEU A 456 43.00 13.09 55.51
CA LEU A 456 44.24 12.65 54.86
C LEU A 456 45.14 11.78 55.76
N SER A 457 44.85 11.72 57.06
CA SER A 457 45.54 10.83 57.99
C SER A 457 44.94 9.42 58.02
N GLY A 458 43.90 9.17 57.20
CA GLY A 458 43.24 7.88 57.05
C GLY A 458 42.06 7.66 57.99
N GLU A 459 41.70 8.66 58.80
CA GLU A 459 40.50 8.61 59.62
C GLU A 459 39.24 8.74 58.74
N PRO A 460 38.23 7.87 58.89
CA PRO A 460 36.99 7.99 58.13
C PRO A 460 36.24 9.29 58.44
N HIS A 461 35.95 10.08 57.41
CA HIS A 461 35.22 11.35 57.53
C HIS A 461 33.96 11.39 56.66
N ALA A 462 32.99 12.20 57.03
CA ALA A 462 31.83 12.46 56.18
C ALA A 462 32.22 13.43 55.06
N VAL A 463 31.80 13.13 53.82
CA VAL A 463 31.95 14.02 52.67
C VAL A 463 30.58 14.31 52.10
N ARG A 464 30.33 15.58 51.80
CA ARG A 464 29.16 16.08 51.07
C ARG A 464 29.63 17.11 50.05
N VAL A 465 29.16 16.97 48.82
CA VAL A 465 29.51 17.82 47.68
C VAL A 465 28.24 18.18 46.94
N GLU A 466 28.14 19.44 46.56
CA GLU A 466 27.04 19.97 45.78
C GLU A 466 27.46 19.98 44.31
N CYS A 467 26.69 19.30 43.47
CA CYS A 467 26.89 19.26 42.02
C CYS A 467 25.71 20.01 41.37
N GLU A 468 25.98 21.22 40.89
CA GLU A 468 24.95 22.09 40.31
C GLU A 468 24.36 21.55 39.00
N GLU A 469 25.19 20.88 38.19
CA GLU A 469 24.81 20.34 36.88
C GLU A 469 24.93 18.82 36.87
N PHE A 470 23.92 18.12 37.41
CA PHE A 470 23.86 16.67 37.32
C PHE A 470 22.98 16.21 36.15
N ALA A 471 23.60 15.57 35.17
CA ALA A 471 22.91 15.02 34.02
C ALA A 471 23.20 13.53 33.85
N ILE A 472 22.21 12.79 33.38
CA ILE A 472 22.37 11.41 32.92
C ILE A 472 22.46 11.35 31.40
N THR A 473 23.06 10.30 30.86
CA THR A 473 23.01 10.01 29.42
C THR A 473 22.09 8.83 29.19
N LEU A 474 21.12 8.98 28.28
CA LEU A 474 20.21 7.91 27.87
C LEU A 474 20.12 7.88 26.35
N ALA A 475 20.44 6.74 25.73
CA ALA A 475 20.43 6.59 24.26
C ALA A 475 21.16 7.74 23.52
N GLY A 476 22.32 8.15 24.06
CA GLY A 476 23.14 9.24 23.52
C GLY A 476 22.63 10.66 23.81
N ARG A 477 21.53 10.83 24.56
CA ARG A 477 20.98 12.14 24.94
C ARG A 477 21.35 12.48 26.38
N ARG A 478 21.79 13.72 26.60
CA ARG A 478 22.06 14.26 27.94
C ARG A 478 20.78 14.84 28.54
N LEU A 479 20.32 14.26 29.64
CA LEU A 479 19.12 14.69 30.38
C LEU A 479 19.55 15.30 31.71
N ASP A 480 19.29 16.59 31.87
CA ASP A 480 19.66 17.33 33.08
C ASP A 480 18.60 17.16 34.16
N LEU A 481 19.00 16.62 35.33
CA LEU A 481 18.10 16.41 36.45
C LEU A 481 18.09 17.60 37.42
N GLY A 482 19.04 18.52 37.28
CA GLY A 482 19.29 19.64 38.20
C GLY A 482 20.27 19.31 39.34
N PRO A 483 20.38 20.20 40.33
CA PRO A 483 21.40 20.10 41.37
C PRO A 483 21.25 18.85 42.26
N VAL A 484 22.34 18.13 42.46
CA VAL A 484 22.40 16.90 43.26
C VAL A 484 23.43 17.05 44.39
N LEU A 485 23.07 16.52 45.56
CA LEU A 485 24.00 16.24 46.65
C LEU A 485 24.63 14.87 46.44
N PHE A 486 25.94 14.87 46.34
CA PHE A 486 26.78 13.69 46.38
C PHE A 486 27.39 13.57 47.78
N PHE A 487 27.19 12.45 48.49
CA PHE A 487 27.70 12.33 49.85
C PHE A 487 27.96 10.88 50.29
N HIS A 488 28.76 10.73 51.33
CA HIS A 488 28.92 9.46 52.05
C HIS A 488 29.35 9.75 53.51
N PRO A 489 28.78 9.05 54.52
CA PRO A 489 29.05 9.36 55.93
C PRO A 489 30.47 8.97 56.39
N ARG A 490 31.15 8.06 55.67
CA ARG A 490 32.47 7.56 56.03
C ARG A 490 33.35 7.30 54.80
N VAL A 491 34.25 8.21 54.47
CA VAL A 491 35.22 8.06 53.37
C VAL A 491 36.65 8.12 53.90
N THR A 492 37.56 7.47 53.18
CA THR A 492 39.00 7.48 53.40
C THR A 492 39.73 7.93 52.14
N ALA A 493 40.86 8.62 52.28
CA ALA A 493 41.69 9.02 51.15
C ALA A 493 42.72 7.93 50.79
N ASP A 494 42.89 7.64 49.49
CA ASP A 494 43.86 6.66 48.99
C ASP A 494 45.28 7.27 48.91
N ASP A 495 45.40 8.48 48.35
CA ASP A 495 46.68 9.15 48.03
C ASP A 495 47.14 10.10 49.16
N ALA A 496 46.79 9.75 50.39
CA ALA A 496 46.69 10.70 51.49
C ALA A 496 48.05 11.26 51.97
N GLN A 497 49.09 10.41 51.95
CA GLN A 497 50.46 10.79 52.35
C GLN A 497 51.10 11.80 51.39
N GLN A 498 50.87 11.65 50.09
CA GLN A 498 51.39 12.58 49.09
C GLN A 498 50.73 13.95 49.22
N ALA A 499 49.41 13.97 49.45
CA ALA A 499 48.66 15.20 49.68
C ALA A 499 49.08 15.92 50.97
N LEU A 500 49.35 15.18 52.06
CA LEU A 500 49.87 15.77 53.31
C LEU A 500 51.25 16.41 53.10
N ALA A 501 52.19 15.73 52.44
CA ALA A 501 53.51 16.28 52.16
C ALA A 501 53.45 17.52 51.26
N ALA A 502 52.51 17.56 50.31
CA ALA A 502 52.26 18.72 49.47
C ALA A 502 51.70 19.91 50.29
N LEU A 503 50.77 19.67 51.22
CA LEU A 503 50.27 20.69 52.13
C LEU A 503 51.37 21.24 53.05
N ASP A 504 52.19 20.36 53.65
CA ASP A 504 53.29 20.75 54.54
C ASP A 504 54.37 21.58 53.83
N SER A 505 54.55 21.37 52.52
CA SER A 505 55.49 22.13 51.68
C SER A 505 54.87 23.37 51.01
N GLY A 506 53.59 23.67 51.25
CA GLY A 506 52.90 24.81 50.63
C GLY A 506 52.52 24.62 49.15
N HIS A 507 52.61 23.39 48.62
CA HIS A 507 52.27 23.02 47.25
C HIS A 507 50.98 22.18 47.16
N GLY A 508 50.06 22.38 48.11
CA GLY A 508 48.80 21.65 48.17
C GLY A 508 47.79 22.05 47.10
N ASP A 509 47.89 23.26 46.55
CA ASP A 509 46.98 23.71 45.48
C ASP A 509 47.16 22.89 44.21
N GLY A 510 46.05 22.47 43.60
CA GLY A 510 46.03 21.62 42.42
C GLY A 510 46.31 20.14 42.68
N GLN A 511 46.63 19.73 43.91
CA GLN A 511 46.81 18.30 44.23
C GLN A 511 45.49 17.53 44.13
N VAL A 512 45.54 16.34 43.54
CA VAL A 512 44.36 15.49 43.37
C VAL A 512 44.34 14.44 44.48
N VAL A 513 43.24 14.41 45.24
CA VAL A 513 43.00 13.41 46.28
C VAL A 513 41.86 12.51 45.84
N THR A 514 42.12 11.20 45.79
CA THR A 514 41.08 10.20 45.58
C THR A 514 40.51 9.76 46.94
N VAL A 515 39.19 9.81 47.10
CA VAL A 515 38.49 9.28 48.26
C VAL A 515 37.62 8.08 47.89
N ARG A 516 37.46 7.15 48.84
CA ARG A 516 36.58 5.99 48.72
C ARG A 516 35.75 5.82 49.99
N PRO A 517 34.50 5.36 49.89
CA PRO A 517 33.76 4.89 51.05
C PRO A 517 34.49 3.76 51.80
N ALA A 518 34.59 3.87 53.12
CA ALA A 518 35.39 2.96 53.96
C ALA A 518 34.90 1.50 53.95
N ASN A 519 33.64 1.25 53.57
CA ASN A 519 32.97 -0.04 53.64
C ASN A 519 32.84 -0.76 52.29
N LYS A 520 33.56 -0.31 51.25
CA LYS A 520 33.31 -0.71 49.83
C LYS A 520 31.90 -0.37 49.36
N GLU A 521 31.23 0.53 50.08
CA GLU A 521 29.98 1.14 49.62
C GLU A 521 30.27 2.08 48.45
N HIS A 522 29.24 2.48 47.73
CA HIS A 522 29.31 3.55 46.74
C HIS A 522 28.76 4.85 47.34
N PHE A 523 29.05 5.96 46.67
CA PHE A 523 28.53 7.25 47.08
C PHE A 523 27.01 7.35 46.90
N ARG A 524 26.37 8.12 47.76
CA ARG A 524 24.92 8.38 47.76
C ARG A 524 24.62 9.66 46.99
N LEU A 525 23.46 9.67 46.35
CA LEU A 525 22.91 10.77 45.56
C LEU A 525 21.54 11.15 46.07
N GLN A 526 21.26 12.46 46.13
CA GLN A 526 19.93 13.00 46.41
C GLN A 526 19.76 14.34 45.68
N LEU A 527 18.59 14.61 45.08
CA LEU A 527 18.33 15.95 44.53
C LEU A 527 18.30 16.98 45.66
N GLN A 528 18.94 18.13 45.45
CA GLN A 528 19.00 19.18 46.46
C GLN A 528 17.59 19.65 46.87
N SER A 529 16.66 19.71 45.92
CA SER A 529 15.25 20.07 46.14
C SER A 529 14.50 19.10 47.07
N ALA A 530 15.00 17.87 47.23
CA ALA A 530 14.39 16.83 48.06
C ALA A 530 15.10 16.63 49.42
N THR A 531 16.08 17.46 49.74
CA THR A 531 16.87 17.30 50.97
C THR A 531 16.04 17.64 52.20
N THR A 532 15.94 16.70 53.14
CA THR A 532 15.31 16.89 54.46
C THR A 532 16.36 17.11 55.55
N ARG A 533 15.93 17.48 56.78
CA ARG A 533 16.85 17.60 57.93
C ARG A 533 17.35 16.25 58.46
N ASP A 534 16.61 15.17 58.20
CA ASP A 534 16.97 13.82 58.64
C ASP A 534 17.99 13.16 57.72
N GLU A 535 18.75 12.20 58.24
CA GLU A 535 19.71 11.42 57.44
C GLU A 535 18.95 10.57 56.39
N PRO A 536 19.22 10.79 55.09
CA PRO A 536 18.48 10.11 54.03
C PRO A 536 18.84 8.61 53.96
N VAL A 537 17.82 7.76 53.97
CA VAL A 537 17.94 6.31 53.78
C VAL A 537 17.89 5.99 52.30
N PRO A 538 18.90 5.28 51.73
CA PRO A 538 18.87 4.94 50.32
C PRO A 538 17.76 3.95 49.96
N ALA A 539 17.05 4.23 48.87
CA ALA A 539 16.08 3.32 48.28
C ALA A 539 16.78 2.34 47.31
N PRO A 540 16.40 1.06 47.31
CA PRO A 540 16.93 0.08 46.36
C PRO A 540 16.42 0.37 44.95
N LEU A 541 17.22 0.04 43.93
CA LEU A 541 16.82 0.17 42.53
C LEU A 541 15.71 -0.84 42.18
N ALA A 542 15.74 -2.01 42.82
CA ALA A 542 14.81 -3.13 42.66
C ALA A 542 14.71 -3.64 41.20
N LEU A 543 15.85 -3.68 40.50
CA LEU A 543 15.95 -4.15 39.12
C LEU A 543 16.23 -5.67 39.08
N PRO A 544 15.42 -6.46 38.36
CA PRO A 544 15.67 -7.91 38.21
C PRO A 544 17.06 -8.20 37.65
N GLY A 545 17.80 -9.12 38.29
CA GLY A 545 19.12 -9.56 37.83
C GLY A 545 20.25 -8.57 38.07
N PHE A 546 19.98 -7.39 38.65
CA PHE A 546 21.01 -6.43 39.03
C PHE A 546 21.29 -6.49 40.54
N PRO A 547 22.53 -6.76 40.97
CA PRO A 547 22.86 -6.68 42.39
C PRO A 547 22.80 -5.23 42.86
N GLU A 548 22.09 -4.98 43.96
CA GLU A 548 22.02 -3.63 44.54
C GLU A 548 23.43 -3.13 44.88
N PRO A 549 23.78 -1.89 44.49
CA PRO A 549 25.03 -1.29 44.90
C PRO A 549 25.00 -1.17 46.43
N ARG A 550 26.07 -1.62 47.07
CA ARG A 550 26.23 -1.48 48.51
C ARG A 550 26.81 -0.13 48.82
#